data_AF-A0A494X7G8-F1
#
_entry.id   AF-A0A494X7G8-F1
#
_cell.length_a   1.000
_cell.length_b   1.000
_cell.length_c   1.000
_cell.angle_alpha   90.00
_cell.angle_beta   90.00
_cell.angle_gamma   90.00
#
_symmetry.space_group_name_H-M   'P 1'
#
loop_
_entity.id
_entity.type
_entity.pdbx_description
1 polymer ?
#
loop_
_entity_poly.entity_id
_entity_poly.type
_entity_poly.pdbx_seq_one_letter_code
_entity_poly.pdbx_strand_id
1 'polypeptide(L)'
;MQIEFPDSRPAYRSDNLTVSFVAHVDGRRVACAITVEALEDHFGADVADATEVADARAWLHAFDRGRIAIEAAARQHLMLSNAASILLKSGHFPPGPVTTVFRARSVHARPA
;
A
#
# COMPACT_ATOMS: atom_id res chain seq x y z
N MET A 1 -0.21 12.31 21.10
CA MET A 1 0.13 12.73 19.73
C MET A 1 -1.11 12.60 18.87
N GLN A 2 -1.60 13.72 18.37
CA GLN A 2 -2.77 13.80 17.51
C GLN A 2 -2.30 13.66 16.06
N ILE A 3 -2.67 12.56 15.42
CA ILE A 3 -2.33 12.28 14.01
C ILE A 3 -3.59 12.37 13.17
N GLU A 4 -3.59 13.29 12.22
CA GLU A 4 -4.65 13.51 11.24
C GLU A 4 -4.09 13.31 9.83
N PHE A 5 -4.89 12.71 8.95
CA PHE A 5 -4.54 12.58 7.55
C PHE A 5 -5.47 13.50 6.75
N PRO A 6 -4.97 14.61 6.20
CA PRO A 6 -5.78 15.42 5.31
C PRO A 6 -6.12 14.62 4.04
N ASP A 7 -7.26 14.93 3.42
CA ASP A 7 -7.62 14.40 2.09
C ASP A 7 -6.80 15.04 0.96
N SER A 8 -5.51 15.26 1.22
CA SER A 8 -4.55 15.75 0.26
C SER A 8 -4.33 14.70 -0.82
N ARG A 9 -4.19 15.17 -2.05
CA ARG A 9 -3.95 14.30 -3.19
C ARG A 9 -2.57 13.62 -3.05
N PRO A 10 -2.51 12.28 -3.10
CA PRO A 10 -1.23 11.58 -3.14
C PRO A 10 -0.47 11.87 -4.44
N ALA A 11 0.87 11.81 -4.38
CA ALA A 11 1.73 12.08 -5.53
C ALA A 11 2.67 10.90 -5.78
N TYR A 12 2.60 10.33 -6.99
CA TYR A 12 3.52 9.30 -7.45
C TYR A 12 4.91 9.91 -7.75
N ARG A 13 5.94 9.17 -7.37
CA ARG A 13 7.36 9.52 -7.42
C ARG A 13 8.10 8.40 -8.15
N SER A 14 8.49 8.64 -9.40
CA SER A 14 9.11 7.64 -10.26
C SER A 14 10.59 7.37 -9.92
N ASP A 15 11.26 8.32 -9.27
CA ASP A 15 12.67 8.22 -8.83
C ASP A 15 12.89 7.10 -7.81
N ASN A 16 11.89 6.83 -6.97
CA ASN A 16 11.97 5.83 -5.92
C ASN A 16 10.78 4.86 -5.89
N LEU A 17 9.91 4.91 -6.92
CA LEU A 17 8.71 4.08 -7.03
C LEU A 17 7.84 4.13 -5.77
N THR A 18 7.49 5.34 -5.34
CA THR A 18 6.62 5.54 -4.17
C THR A 18 5.43 6.44 -4.47
N VAL A 19 4.37 6.28 -3.68
CA VAL A 19 3.28 7.23 -3.57
C VAL A 19 3.44 8.00 -2.27
N SER A 20 3.64 9.31 -2.40
CA SER A 20 3.83 10.23 -1.27
C SER A 20 2.54 10.89 -0.84
N PHE A 21 2.35 11.02 0.47
CA PHE A 21 1.20 11.65 1.11
C PHE A 21 1.64 12.38 2.39
N VAL A 22 0.74 13.16 2.97
CA VAL A 22 1.04 13.99 4.15
C VAL A 22 0.21 13.53 5.34
N ALA A 23 0.84 13.48 6.50
CA ALA A 23 0.16 13.41 7.79
C ALA A 23 0.36 14.72 8.55
N HIS A 24 -0.63 15.14 9.33
CA HIS A 24 -0.49 16.19 10.32
C HIS A 24 -0.32 15.55 11.69
N VAL A 25 0.82 15.80 12.32
CA VAL A 25 1.15 15.29 13.65
C VAL A 25 1.32 16.47 14.59
N ASP A 26 0.40 16.61 15.55
CA ASP A 26 0.32 17.76 16.46
C ASP A 26 0.38 19.11 15.70
N GLY A 27 -0.32 19.18 14.56
CA GLY A 27 -0.35 20.36 13.68
C GLY A 27 0.85 20.52 12.73
N ARG A 28 1.86 19.64 12.80
CA ARG A 28 3.03 19.67 11.90
C ARG A 28 2.85 18.72 10.73
N ARG A 29 3.19 19.17 9.51
CA ARG A 29 3.22 18.32 8.33
C ARG A 29 4.40 17.36 8.37
N VAL A 30 4.10 16.07 8.32
CA VAL A 30 5.07 14.97 8.21
C VAL A 30 4.88 14.29 6.86
N ALA A 31 5.98 14.16 6.12
CA ALA A 31 5.98 13.45 4.84
C ALA A 31 5.93 11.94 5.08
N CYS A 32 4.98 11.28 4.44
CA CYS A 32 4.82 9.84 4.44
C CYS A 32 4.87 9.31 3.01
N ALA A 33 5.35 8.08 2.85
CA ALA A 33 5.37 7.41 1.56
C ALA A 33 4.99 5.93 1.71
N ILE A 34 4.45 5.35 0.64
CA ILE A 34 4.23 3.92 0.48
C ILE A 34 4.88 3.46 -0.83
N THR A 35 5.52 2.30 -0.84
CA THR A 35 6.12 1.73 -2.06
C THR A 35 5.05 1.23 -3.03
N VAL A 36 5.35 1.32 -4.33
CA VAL A 36 4.53 0.71 -5.39
C VAL A 36 4.33 -0.79 -5.16
N GLU A 37 5.39 -1.51 -4.79
CA GLU A 37 5.33 -2.94 -4.42
C GLU A 37 4.25 -3.23 -3.36
N ALA A 38 4.14 -2.40 -2.31
CA ALA A 38 3.13 -2.59 -1.29
C ALA A 38 1.70 -2.33 -1.81
N LEU A 39 1.55 -1.39 -2.75
CA LEU A 39 0.28 -1.09 -3.42
C LEU A 39 -0.17 -2.24 -4.33
N GLU A 40 0.77 -2.88 -5.01
CA GLU A 40 0.54 -4.04 -5.86
C GLU A 40 0.14 -5.25 -5.01
N ASP A 41 0.96 -5.61 -4.02
CA ASP A 41 0.78 -6.80 -3.19
C ASP A 41 -0.52 -6.80 -2.37
N HIS A 42 -0.90 -5.64 -1.81
CA HIS A 42 -1.97 -5.57 -0.80
C HIS A 42 -3.21 -4.82 -1.25
N PHE A 43 -3.09 -3.94 -2.25
CA PHE A 43 -4.15 -3.03 -2.65
C PHE A 43 -4.59 -3.20 -4.11
N GLY A 44 -4.02 -4.17 -4.82
CA GLY A 44 -4.45 -4.60 -6.15
C GLY A 44 -4.19 -3.54 -7.22
N ALA A 45 -2.97 -3.03 -7.30
CA ALA A 45 -2.55 -2.17 -8.39
C ALA A 45 -2.18 -2.97 -9.66
N ASP A 46 -3.07 -3.85 -10.12
CA ASP A 46 -2.84 -4.66 -11.32
C ASP A 46 -2.75 -3.76 -12.56
N VAL A 47 -1.53 -3.55 -13.04
CA VAL A 47 -1.21 -2.87 -14.29
C VAL A 47 -1.30 -3.87 -15.44
N ALA A 48 -2.51 -4.06 -15.96
CA ALA A 48 -2.77 -4.95 -17.08
C ALA A 48 -2.24 -4.42 -18.43
N ASP A 49 -2.05 -3.10 -18.56
CA ASP A 49 -1.60 -2.42 -19.78
C ASP A 49 -0.38 -1.54 -19.46
N ALA A 50 0.81 -2.09 -19.69
CA ALA A 50 2.09 -1.48 -19.32
C ALA A 50 2.40 -0.23 -20.16
N THR A 51 2.06 0.94 -19.61
CA THR A 51 2.65 2.23 -19.99
C THR A 51 2.79 3.07 -18.72
N GLU A 52 3.92 3.76 -18.56
CA GLU A 52 4.28 4.47 -17.31
C GLU A 52 3.17 5.42 -16.78
N VAL A 53 2.38 6.01 -17.68
CA VAL A 53 1.26 6.90 -17.32
C VAL A 53 0.02 6.12 -16.83
N ALA A 54 -0.26 4.97 -17.44
CA ALA A 54 -1.33 4.08 -16.98
C ALA A 54 -1.00 3.49 -15.60
N ASP A 55 0.28 3.18 -15.38
CA ASP A 55 0.78 2.60 -14.14
C ASP A 55 0.67 3.58 -12.96
N ALA A 56 1.08 4.85 -13.17
CA ALA A 56 0.93 5.90 -12.17
C ALA A 56 -0.53 6.09 -11.71
N ARG A 57 -1.49 6.03 -12.63
CA ARG A 57 -2.90 6.17 -12.29
C ARG A 57 -3.43 4.95 -11.53
N ALA A 58 -2.99 3.74 -11.89
CA ALA A 58 -3.35 2.51 -11.19
C ALA A 58 -2.88 2.53 -9.72
N TRP A 59 -1.63 2.96 -9.46
CA TRP A 59 -1.10 3.07 -8.09
C TRP A 59 -1.81 4.13 -7.26
N LEU A 60 -2.16 5.28 -7.84
CA LEU A 60 -2.95 6.30 -7.14
C LEU A 60 -4.36 5.77 -6.80
N HIS A 61 -5.01 5.04 -7.72
CA HIS A 61 -6.29 4.39 -7.43
C HIS A 61 -6.17 3.30 -6.36
N ALA A 62 -5.10 2.51 -6.36
CA ALA A 62 -4.84 1.52 -5.30
C ALA A 62 -4.65 2.20 -3.94
N PHE A 63 -3.92 3.32 -3.89
CA PHE A 63 -3.80 4.13 -2.69
C PHE A 63 -5.18 4.60 -2.19
N ASP A 64 -6.02 5.14 -3.06
CA ASP A 64 -7.33 5.65 -2.67
C ASP A 64 -8.26 4.53 -2.16
N ARG A 65 -8.23 3.34 -2.77
CA ARG A 65 -8.96 2.15 -2.27
C ARG A 65 -8.43 1.67 -0.92
N GLY A 66 -7.12 1.71 -0.74
CA GLY A 66 -6.41 1.27 0.46
C GLY A 66 -6.29 2.32 1.55
N ARG A 67 -6.77 3.55 1.33
CA ARG A 67 -6.44 4.74 2.13
C ARG A 67 -6.61 4.52 3.62
N ILE A 68 -7.72 3.92 4.05
CA ILE A 68 -7.99 3.64 5.47
C ILE A 68 -6.91 2.76 6.10
N ALA A 69 -6.50 1.68 5.42
CA ALA A 69 -5.50 0.76 5.92
C ALA A 69 -4.08 1.38 5.89
N ILE A 70 -3.77 2.13 4.82
CA ILE A 70 -2.50 2.85 4.67
C ILE A 70 -2.35 3.90 5.77
N GLU A 71 -3.39 4.69 6.04
CA GLU A 71 -3.41 5.70 7.10
C GLU A 71 -3.33 5.06 8.50
N ALA A 72 -3.98 3.91 8.71
CA ALA A 72 -3.88 3.17 9.97
C ALA A 72 -2.44 2.67 10.23
N ALA A 73 -1.81 2.06 9.23
CA ALA A 73 -0.41 1.65 9.29
C ALA A 73 0.51 2.87 9.52
N ALA A 74 0.31 3.93 8.74
CA ALA A 74 1.05 5.18 8.90
C ALA A 74 0.95 5.74 10.32
N ARG A 75 -0.26 5.75 10.90
CA ARG A 75 -0.50 6.22 12.27
C ARG A 75 0.31 5.41 13.29
N GLN A 76 0.27 4.08 13.19
CA GLN A 76 1.04 3.20 14.08
C GLN A 76 2.55 3.49 13.97
N HIS A 77 3.06 3.63 12.74
CA HIS A 77 4.49 3.89 12.52
C HIS A 77 4.92 5.29 12.96
N LEU A 78 4.08 6.31 12.78
CA LEU A 78 4.36 7.66 13.26
C LEU A 78 4.43 7.70 14.79
N MET A 79 3.53 6.98 15.48
CA MET A 79 3.56 6.86 16.95
C MET A 79 4.87 6.22 17.44
N LEU A 80 5.33 5.15 16.78
CA LEU A 80 6.58 4.47 17.14
C LEU A 80 7.83 5.29 16.80
N SER A 81 7.77 6.05 15.71
CA SER A 81 8.90 6.85 15.20
C SER A 81 8.91 8.29 15.71
N ASN A 82 8.05 8.61 16.69
CA ASN A 82 7.93 9.93 17.30
C ASN A 82 7.80 11.08 16.27
N ALA A 83 6.88 10.90 15.30
CA ALA A 83 6.58 11.82 14.20
C ALA A 83 7.66 12.00 13.12
N ALA A 84 8.66 11.12 13.04
CA ALA A 84 9.60 11.10 11.91
C ALA A 84 8.91 10.71 10.59
N SER A 85 9.49 11.11 9.45
CA SER A 85 9.01 10.68 8.12
C SER A 85 9.09 9.15 7.99
N ILE A 86 8.04 8.55 7.44
CA ILE A 86 7.92 7.09 7.34
C ILE A 86 7.82 6.63 5.88
N LEU A 87 8.34 5.43 5.61
CA LEU A 87 8.18 4.71 4.36
C LEU A 87 7.51 3.36 4.66
N LEU A 88 6.26 3.21 4.24
CA LEU A 88 5.53 1.96 4.29
C LEU A 88 5.96 1.07 3.12
N LYS A 89 6.09 -0.23 3.40
CA LYS A 89 6.58 -1.28 2.52
C LYS A 89 5.66 -2.48 2.68
N SER A 90 5.72 -3.47 1.79
CA SER A 90 4.82 -4.64 1.80
C SER A 90 4.75 -5.32 3.19
N GLY A 91 5.90 -5.50 3.87
CA GLY A 91 5.95 -6.10 5.20
C GLY A 91 5.31 -5.30 6.36
N HIS A 92 4.86 -4.06 6.12
CA HIS A 92 4.11 -3.27 7.10
C HIS A 92 2.62 -3.57 7.10
N PHE A 93 2.13 -4.29 6.08
CA PHE A 93 0.74 -4.68 5.97
C PHE A 93 0.61 -6.17 6.31
N PRO A 94 -0.43 -6.57 7.05
CA PRO A 94 -0.71 -7.98 7.22
C PRO A 94 -0.91 -8.59 5.82
N PRO A 95 -0.46 -9.82 5.57
CA PRO A 95 -0.79 -10.49 4.31
C PRO A 95 -2.29 -10.43 4.14
N GLY A 96 -2.76 -9.88 3.01
CA GLY A 96 -4.17 -9.92 2.63
C GLY A 96 -4.70 -11.34 2.79
N PRO A 97 -6.02 -11.55 2.98
CA PRO A 97 -6.57 -12.87 3.21
C PRO A 97 -6.03 -13.80 2.13
N VAL A 98 -5.14 -14.71 2.53
CA VAL A 98 -4.61 -15.73 1.64
C VAL A 98 -5.83 -16.52 1.24
N THR A 99 -6.41 -16.19 0.09
CA THR A 99 -7.27 -17.13 -0.60
C THR A 99 -6.30 -18.18 -1.08
N THR A 100 -5.94 -19.07 -0.15
CA THR A 100 -5.23 -20.29 -0.44
C THR A 100 -6.16 -21.04 -1.37
N VAL A 101 -6.01 -20.81 -2.66
CA VAL A 101 -6.52 -21.71 -3.68
C VAL A 101 -5.68 -22.95 -3.50
N PHE A 102 -6.11 -23.80 -2.56
CA PHE A 102 -5.70 -25.19 -2.51
C PHE A 102 -6.17 -25.77 -3.84
N ARG A 103 -5.29 -25.72 -4.85
CA ARG A 103 -5.46 -26.45 -6.09
C ARG A 103 -5.39 -27.92 -5.69
N ALA A 104 -6.55 -28.49 -5.37
CA ALA A 104 -6.69 -29.92 -5.12
C ALA A 104 -6.11 -30.62 -6.36
N ARG A 105 -4.93 -31.23 -6.21
CA ARG A 105 -4.40 -32.15 -7.21
C ARG A 105 -5.33 -33.35 -7.18
N SER A 106 -6.25 -33.42 -8.13
CA SER A 106 -7.02 -34.64 -8.41
C SER A 106 -6.04 -35.73 -8.81
N VAL A 107 -5.66 -36.57 -7.84
CA VAL A 107 -4.96 -37.82 -8.11
C VAL A 107 -5.98 -38.74 -8.76
N HIS A 108 -5.89 -38.88 -10.09
CA HIS A 108 -6.68 -39.86 -10.81
C HIS A 108 -6.28 -41.26 -10.32
N ALA A 109 -7.18 -41.91 -9.61
CA ALA A 109 -7.11 -43.34 -9.36
C ALA A 109 -7.18 -44.08 -10.71
N ARG A 110 -6.14 -44.86 -11.02
CA ARG A 110 -6.17 -45.84 -12.10
C ARG A 110 -6.69 -47.17 -11.52
N PRO A 111 -7.72 -47.79 -12.11
CA PRO A 111 -8.05 -49.17 -11.79
C PRO A 111 -7.23 -50.12 -12.69
N ALA A 112 -6.69 -51.17 -12.07
CA ALA A 112 -6.38 -52.45 -12.70
C ALA A 112 -6.50 -53.53 -11.62
#